data_AF-A0A5D0RXU2-F1
#
_entry.id   AF-A0A5D0RXU2-F1
#
_cell.length_a   1.000
_cell.length_b   1.000
_cell.length_c   1.000
_cell.angle_alpha   90.00
_cell.angle_beta   90.00
_cell.angle_gamma   90.00
#
_symmetry.space_group_name_H-M   'P 1'
#
loop_
_entity.id
_entity.type
_entity.pdbx_description
1 polymer ?
#
loop_
_entity_poly.entity_id
_entity_poly.type
_entity_poly.pdbx_seq_one_letter_code
_entity_poly.pdbx_strand_id
1 'polypeptide(L)'
;MTAQTPVALLKSQLNIDHDLDGALLAHKLGAAEIWIANYTGVPFDGANAAQVEAALQLASYWFEQREAAFDGSSKAIPFGVRDLLESFKDQVTGHGA
;
A
#
# COMPACT_ATOMS: atom_id res chain seq x y z
N MET A 1 -6.11 13.24 6.42
CA MET A 1 -4.69 12.96 6.74
C MET A 1 -3.96 12.93 5.41
N THR A 2 -2.82 13.61 5.30
CA THR A 2 -2.00 13.60 4.08
C THR A 2 -1.15 12.34 4.07
N ALA A 3 -1.07 11.66 2.93
CA ALA A 3 -0.20 10.49 2.78
C ALA A 3 1.27 10.87 3.03
N GLN A 4 2.03 9.99 3.68
CA GLN A 4 3.47 10.18 3.91
C GLN A 4 4.27 9.86 2.64
N THR A 5 3.80 8.91 1.83
CA THR A 5 4.39 8.53 0.55
C THR A 5 4.19 9.64 -0.48
N PRO A 6 5.24 10.10 -1.19
CA PRO A 6 5.10 11.16 -2.18
C PRO A 6 4.25 10.74 -3.39
N VAL A 7 3.27 11.57 -3.77
CA VAL A 7 2.46 11.35 -4.99
C VAL A 7 3.32 11.28 -6.25
N ALA A 8 4.41 12.06 -6.31
CA ALA A 8 5.36 12.02 -7.42
C ALA A 8 6.02 10.65 -7.61
N LEU A 9 6.24 9.91 -6.51
CA LEU A 9 6.79 8.56 -6.57
C LEU A 9 5.76 7.57 -7.12
N LEU A 10 4.49 7.68 -6.71
CA LEU A 10 3.40 6.88 -7.29
C LEU A 10 3.17 7.19 -8.78
N LYS A 11 3.24 8.47 -9.19
CA LYS A 11 3.20 8.83 -10.61
C LYS A 11 4.31 8.16 -11.40
N SER A 12 5.52 8.12 -10.85
CA SER A 12 6.67 7.47 -11.47
C SER A 12 6.46 5.96 -11.62
N GLN A 13 5.92 5.29 -10.59
CA GLN A 13 5.55 3.86 -10.64
C GLN A 13 4.51 3.57 -11.73
N LEU A 14 3.48 4.41 -11.84
CA LEU A 14 2.39 4.26 -12.82
C LEU A 14 2.76 4.75 -14.23
N ASN A 15 3.98 5.26 -14.42
CA ASN A 15 4.41 5.90 -15.66
C ASN A 15 3.46 7.04 -16.13
N ILE A 16 3.03 7.89 -15.18
CA ILE A 16 2.16 9.05 -15.42
C ILE A 16 2.99 10.33 -15.42
N ASP A 17 2.94 11.11 -16.50
CA ASP A 17 3.68 12.37 -16.67
C ASP A 17 2.83 13.64 -16.44
N HIS A 18 1.51 13.54 -16.38
CA HIS A 18 0.57 14.66 -16.19
C HIS A 18 0.04 14.80 -14.76
N ASP A 19 -0.60 15.93 -14.44
CA ASP A 19 -1.08 16.26 -13.09
C ASP A 19 -2.59 16.10 -12.86
N LEU A 20 -3.31 15.52 -13.83
CA LEU A 20 -4.78 15.37 -13.78
C LEU A 20 -5.30 14.56 -12.57
N ASP A 21 -4.56 13.53 -12.15
CA ASP A 21 -5.04 12.58 -11.12
C ASP A 21 -4.45 12.81 -9.73
N GLY A 22 -3.75 13.92 -9.48
CA GLY A 22 -3.00 14.13 -8.24
C GLY A 22 -3.81 13.91 -6.94
N ALA A 23 -5.05 14.41 -6.90
CA ALA A 23 -5.94 14.25 -5.75
C ALA A 23 -6.40 12.80 -5.55
N LEU A 24 -6.68 12.08 -6.65
CA LEU A 24 -7.07 10.67 -6.61
C LEU A 24 -5.89 9.79 -6.16
N LEU A 25 -4.70 10.03 -6.71
CA LEU A 25 -3.47 9.32 -6.33
C LEU A 25 -3.13 9.53 -4.85
N ALA A 26 -3.26 10.77 -4.34
CA ALA A 26 -3.08 11.07 -2.93
C ALA A 26 -4.07 10.32 -2.03
N HIS A 27 -5.34 10.22 -2.45
CA HIS A 27 -6.36 9.46 -1.72
C HIS A 27 -6.04 7.96 -1.68
N LYS A 28 -5.62 7.37 -2.81
CA LYS A 28 -5.24 5.94 -2.89
C LYS A 28 -4.04 5.63 -1.99
N LEU A 29 -3.04 6.51 -1.95
CA LEU A 29 -1.91 6.36 -1.01
C LEU A 29 -2.37 6.42 0.44
N GLY A 30 -3.19 7.41 0.81
CA GLY A 30 -3.71 7.49 2.18
C GLY A 30 -4.49 6.24 2.60
N ALA A 31 -5.30 5.68 1.69
CA ALA A 31 -5.99 4.42 1.94
C ALA A 31 -5.01 3.24 2.10
N ALA A 32 -3.93 3.20 1.31
CA ALA A 32 -2.94 2.13 1.36
C ALA A 32 -2.14 2.18 2.68
N GLU A 33 -1.72 3.36 3.11
CA GLU A 33 -0.99 3.56 4.37
C GLU A 33 -1.83 3.15 5.59
N ILE A 34 -3.12 3.51 5.61
CA ILE A 34 -4.06 3.08 6.65
C ILE A 34 -4.21 1.55 6.64
N TRP A 35 -4.34 0.95 5.45
CA TRP A 35 -4.46 -0.50 5.32
C TRP A 35 -3.20 -1.21 5.83
N ILE A 36 -2.01 -0.72 5.50
CA ILE A 36 -0.72 -1.28 5.94
C ILE A 36 -0.59 -1.19 7.45
N ALA A 37 -0.91 -0.03 8.04
CA ALA A 37 -0.86 0.14 9.49
C ALA A 37 -1.81 -0.83 10.21
N ASN A 38 -3.02 -1.02 9.69
CA ASN A 38 -3.98 -1.98 10.24
C ASN A 38 -3.55 -3.44 10.04
N TYR A 39 -2.95 -3.77 8.89
CA TYR A 39 -2.50 -5.12 8.57
C TYR A 39 -1.32 -5.54 9.45
N THR A 40 -0.40 -4.61 9.70
CA THR A 40 0.81 -4.84 10.51
C THR A 40 0.58 -4.62 12.00
N GLY A 41 -0.42 -3.84 12.39
CA GLY A 41 -0.62 -3.44 13.79
C GLY A 41 0.39 -2.39 14.28
N VAL A 42 1.26 -1.87 13.41
CA VAL A 42 2.20 -0.80 13.72
C VAL A 42 1.87 0.46 12.91
N PRO A 43 2.16 1.68 13.40
CA PRO A 43 2.00 2.89 12.60
C PRO A 43 2.77 2.81 11.29
N PHE A 44 2.19 3.33 10.21
CA PHE A 44 2.90 3.46 8.94
C PHE A 44 4.10 4.39 9.10
N ASP A 45 5.23 3.99 8.52
CA ASP A 45 6.47 4.75 8.51
C ASP A 45 6.89 5.03 7.06
N GLY A 46 6.66 6.27 6.62
CA GLY A 46 7.09 6.74 5.30
C GLY A 46 8.60 6.82 5.11
N ALA A 47 9.42 6.63 6.15
CA ALA A 47 10.87 6.47 6.02
C ALA A 47 11.28 5.01 5.78
N ASN A 48 10.37 4.05 6.00
CA ASN A 48 10.64 2.64 5.77
C ASN A 48 10.38 2.26 4.30
N ALA A 49 11.44 1.98 3.56
CA ALA A 49 11.35 1.67 2.14
C ALA A 49 10.43 0.48 1.81
N ALA A 50 10.36 -0.55 2.67
CA ALA A 50 9.49 -1.69 2.43
C ALA A 50 7.99 -1.34 2.61
N GLN A 51 7.68 -0.50 3.60
CA GLN A 51 6.30 -0.03 3.77
C GLN A 51 5.88 0.94 2.66
N VAL A 52 6.80 1.81 2.21
CA VAL A 52 6.58 2.69 1.04
C VAL A 52 6.32 1.85 -0.22
N GLU A 53 7.13 0.82 -0.49
CA GLU A 53 6.94 -0.06 -1.64
C GLU A 53 5.59 -0.80 -1.58
N ALA A 54 5.21 -1.32 -0.40
CA ALA A 54 3.90 -1.91 -0.18
C ALA A 54 2.75 -0.92 -0.48
N ALA A 55 2.90 0.35 -0.08
CA ALA A 55 1.91 1.39 -0.33
C ALA A 55 1.79 1.70 -1.83
N LEU A 56 2.91 1.76 -2.55
CA LEU A 56 2.95 1.97 -4.01
C LEU A 56 2.24 0.83 -4.75
N GLN A 57 2.50 -0.43 -4.40
CA GLN A 57 1.87 -1.58 -5.04
C GLN A 57 0.34 -1.61 -4.81
N LEU A 58 -0.12 -1.37 -3.58
CA LEU A 58 -1.56 -1.29 -3.27
C LEU A 58 -2.25 -0.13 -3.97
N ALA A 59 -1.67 1.06 -3.90
CA ALA A 59 -2.27 2.24 -4.51
C ALA A 59 -2.33 2.13 -6.03
N SER A 60 -1.30 1.55 -6.66
CA SER A 60 -1.29 1.27 -8.09
C SER A 60 -2.40 0.30 -8.48
N TYR A 61 -2.50 -0.82 -7.76
CA TYR A 61 -3.54 -1.82 -8.00
C TYR A 61 -4.95 -1.22 -7.90
N TRP A 62 -5.23 -0.41 -6.87
CA TRP A 62 -6.54 0.22 -6.69
C TRP A 62 -6.81 1.40 -7.64
N PHE A 63 -5.79 1.97 -8.26
CA PHE A 63 -5.96 2.98 -9.29
C PHE A 63 -6.38 2.33 -10.63
N GLU A 64 -5.74 1.22 -10.98
CA GLU A 64 -6.05 0.43 -12.18
C GLU A 64 -7.36 -0.36 -12.04
N GLN A 65 -7.54 -1.06 -10.91
CA GLN A 65 -8.73 -1.83 -10.58
C GLN A 65 -9.65 -1.01 -9.69
N ARG A 66 -10.67 -0.39 -10.31
CA ARG A 66 -11.57 0.58 -9.66
C ARG A 66 -12.81 -0.04 -9.04
N GLU A 67 -13.04 -1.31 -9.29
CA GLU A 67 -14.20 -2.04 -8.80
C GLU A 67 -13.81 -2.99 -7.67
N ALA A 68 -14.71 -3.17 -6.70
CA ALA A 68 -14.52 -4.15 -5.64
C ALA A 68 -14.62 -5.59 -6.17
N ALA A 69 -15.34 -5.79 -7.27
CA ALA A 69 -15.51 -7.07 -7.94
C ALA A 69 -14.56 -7.16 -9.14
N PHE A 70 -13.88 -8.30 -9.26
CA PHE A 70 -13.03 -8.63 -10.38
C PHE A 70 -13.51 -9.97 -10.96
N ASP A 71 -13.96 -9.96 -12.22
CA ASP A 71 -14.53 -11.15 -12.90
C ASP A 71 -13.44 -12.05 -13.54
N GLY A 72 -12.23 -12.05 -12.96
CA GLY A 72 -11.09 -12.82 -13.43
C GLY A 72 -10.44 -13.62 -12.31
N SER A 73 -9.49 -14.51 -12.64
CA SER A 73 -8.73 -15.24 -11.63
C SER A 73 -7.67 -14.33 -11.00
N SER A 74 -7.83 -13.97 -9.73
CA SER A 74 -6.73 -13.41 -8.93
C SER A 74 -5.79 -14.54 -8.54
N LYS A 75 -4.56 -14.55 -9.09
CA LYS A 75 -3.51 -15.47 -8.65
C LYS A 75 -2.69 -14.79 -7.57
N ALA A 76 -2.41 -15.51 -6.49
CA ALA A 76 -1.43 -15.04 -5.51
C ALA A 76 -0.07 -14.89 -6.21
N ILE A 77 0.49 -13.68 -6.13
CA ILE A 77 1.81 -13.39 -6.66
C ILE A 77 2.82 -13.62 -5.54
N PRO A 78 3.87 -14.44 -5.75
CA PRO A 78 4.96 -14.56 -4.78
C PRO A 78 5.58 -13.20 -4.50
N PHE A 79 5.92 -12.93 -3.24
CA PHE A 79 6.51 -11.65 -2.80
C PHE A 79 5.56 -10.45 -2.99
N GLY A 80 4.25 -10.71 -2.92
CA GLY A 80 3.24 -9.66 -2.92
C GLY A 80 3.26 -8.84 -1.63
N VAL A 81 2.42 -7.81 -1.58
CA VAL A 81 2.33 -6.86 -0.46
C VAL A 81 2.25 -7.53 0.91
N ARG A 82 1.50 -8.63 1.04
CA ARG A 82 1.39 -9.36 2.31
C ARG A 82 2.71 -10.03 2.72
N ASP A 83 3.38 -10.68 1.78
CA ASP A 83 4.68 -11.33 2.04
C ASP A 83 5.73 -10.29 2.42
N LEU A 84 5.72 -9.14 1.75
CA LEU A 84 6.61 -8.00 2.04
C LEU A 84 6.38 -7.43 3.45
N LEU A 85 5.14 -7.45 3.92
CA LEU A 85 4.74 -6.86 5.21
C LEU A 85 4.77 -7.84 6.38
N GLU A 86 4.95 -9.14 6.14
CA GLU A 86 4.80 -10.17 7.17
C GLU A 86 5.76 -9.95 8.36
N SER A 87 6.99 -9.50 8.09
CA SER A 87 7.99 -9.21 9.13
C SER A 87 7.71 -7.95 9.96
N PHE A 88 6.74 -7.12 9.55
CA PHE A 88 6.36 -5.89 10.24
C PHE A 88 5.19 -6.07 11.20
N LYS A 89 4.55 -7.24 11.18
CA LYS A 89 3.42 -7.50 12.05
C LYS A 89 3.84 -7.51 13.51
N ASP A 90 3.12 -6.79 14.35
CA ASP A 90 3.29 -6.89 15.80
C ASP A 90 2.96 -8.33 16.23
N GLN A 91 3.98 -9.07 16.64
CA GLN A 91 3.85 -10.45 17.04
C GLN A 91 3.34 -10.47 18.48
N VAL A 92 2.03 -10.63 18.66
CA VAL A 92 1.48 -10.95 19.99
C VAL A 92 1.88 -12.38 20.33
N THR A 93 3.09 -12.57 20.85
CA THR A 93 3.49 -13.82 21.48
C THR A 93 2.74 -13.92 22.80
N GLY A 94 1.60 -14.60 22.79
CA GLY A 94 0.84 -14.95 24.00
C GLY A 94 1.63 -15.92 24.89
N HIS A 95 2.63 -15.41 25.59
CA HIS A 95 3.32 -16.09 26.68
C HIS A 95 3.62 -15.08 27.79
N GLY A 96 2.55 -14.57 28.41
CA GLY A 96 2.63 -13.98 29.74
C GLY A 96 2.63 -15.11 30.77
N ALA A 97 3.68 -15.15 31.59
CA ALA A 97 3.84 -16.02 32.75
C ALA A 97 2.82 -15.72 33.86
#